data_AF-A0A371EGW1-F1
#
_entry.id   AF-A0A371EGW1-F1
#
_cell.length_a   1.000
_cell.length_b   1.000
_cell.length_c   1.000
_cell.angle_alpha   90.00
_cell.angle_beta   90.00
_cell.angle_gamma   90.00
#
_symmetry.space_group_name_H-M   'P 1'
#
loop_
_entity.id
_entity.type
_entity.pdbx_description
1 polymer ?
#
loop_
_entity_poly.entity_id
_entity_poly.type
_entity_poly.pdbx_seq_one_letter_code
_entity_poly.pdbx_strand_id
1 'polypeptide(L)'
;MKLAPWKLRWPWNIKSKNSRSLKIRHWSSTNSVGEWETRDAKLILYHNHVMEMSEHFDKVTFHYVSQDENQMVDALATLSSMLHVNKRQEMTIHAEANDQPWYHYTKRYLEEGAYLPGATENDKRTLRRLAVSFFLSGTILYKKSIDWTLLHCIDKQEAKGIMKEVHEGTFGTHANGHALAHKILQASYY
;
A
#
# COMPACT_ATOMS: atom_id res chain seq x y z
N MET A 1 40.14 -0.26 -11.71
CA MET A 1 39.68 -0.94 -10.47
C MET A 1 38.23 -0.50 -10.21
N LYS A 2 37.38 -1.46 -9.83
CA LYS A 2 35.91 -1.41 -9.98
C LYS A 2 35.23 -0.37 -9.08
N LEU A 3 34.27 0.35 -9.66
CA LEU A 3 33.22 1.09 -8.95
C LEU A 3 32.28 0.09 -8.26
N ALA A 4 31.91 0.35 -7.01
CA ALA A 4 30.81 -0.33 -6.31
C ALA A 4 29.81 0.71 -5.77
N PRO A 5 28.49 0.50 -5.94
CA PRO A 5 27.46 1.49 -5.63
C PRO A 5 26.95 1.34 -4.20
N TRP A 6 26.98 2.41 -3.41
CA TRP A 6 26.42 2.40 -2.06
C TRP A 6 25.00 2.93 -2.12
N LYS A 7 24.02 2.02 -1.96
CA LYS A 7 22.62 2.35 -1.70
C LYS A 7 22.51 2.87 -0.26
N LEU A 8 22.32 4.17 -0.08
CA LEU A 8 21.97 4.74 1.22
C LEU A 8 20.47 4.51 1.48
N ARG A 9 20.16 3.65 2.45
CA ARG A 9 18.82 3.52 3.03
C ARG A 9 18.97 3.68 4.54
N TRP A 10 18.43 4.78 5.08
CA TRP A 10 18.55 5.13 6.48
C TRP A 10 17.32 4.67 7.28
N PRO A 11 17.51 4.23 8.53
CA PRO A 11 16.43 4.08 9.48
C PRO A 11 16.61 5.03 10.68
N TRP A 12 15.65 5.93 10.87
CA TRP A 12 15.61 6.79 12.06
C TRP A 12 14.44 6.38 12.94
N ASN A 13 14.70 6.16 14.23
CA ASN A 13 13.68 5.98 15.27
C ASN A 13 13.62 7.22 16.17
N ILE A 14 12.45 7.85 16.24
CA ILE A 14 12.16 8.94 17.17
C ILE A 14 11.35 8.34 18.32
N LYS A 15 11.82 8.45 19.57
CA LYS A 15 11.07 8.03 20.76
C LYS A 15 10.56 9.24 21.54
N SER A 16 9.24 9.26 21.76
CA SER A 16 8.55 10.16 22.70
C SER A 16 8.58 9.59 24.11
N LYS A 17 8.80 10.45 25.12
CA LYS A 17 8.73 10.08 26.55
C LYS A 17 7.27 10.07 27.00
N ASN A 18 6.63 8.89 27.03
CA ASN A 18 5.82 8.54 28.21
C ASN A 18 5.62 7.03 28.39
N SER A 19 6.01 6.55 29.57
CA SER A 19 5.68 5.28 30.23
C SER A 19 6.36 3.95 29.83
N ARG A 20 7.25 3.51 30.76
CA ARG A 20 7.65 2.14 31.15
C ARG A 20 8.75 1.40 30.35
N SER A 21 9.97 1.90 30.57
CA SER A 21 11.23 1.21 30.95
C SER A 21 11.75 -0.03 30.20
N LEU A 22 12.98 0.07 29.67
CA LEU A 22 14.11 -0.86 29.93
C LEU A 22 15.48 -0.20 29.59
N LYS A 23 16.51 -0.58 30.36
CA LYS A 23 17.79 0.08 30.78
C LYS A 23 18.78 0.50 29.65
N ILE A 24 19.42 1.68 29.67
CA ILE A 24 20.63 2.21 30.39
C ILE A 24 21.98 1.56 30.00
N ARG A 25 22.96 2.35 29.50
CA ARG A 25 24.26 2.64 30.18
C ARG A 25 25.13 3.74 29.51
N HIS A 26 25.78 4.53 30.38
CA HIS A 26 26.85 5.56 30.22
C HIS A 26 27.95 5.19 29.19
N TRP A 27 28.82 6.06 28.65
CA TRP A 27 29.60 7.18 29.22
C TRP A 27 30.10 8.13 28.10
N SER A 28 30.47 9.34 28.54
CA SER A 28 31.21 10.44 27.93
C SER A 28 32.30 10.08 26.91
N SER A 29 32.45 10.89 25.85
CA SER A 29 33.77 11.31 25.36
C SER A 29 33.65 12.45 24.34
N THR A 30 34.60 13.36 24.50
CA THR A 30 35.04 14.50 23.71
C THR A 30 35.16 14.31 22.19
N ASN A 31 34.90 15.43 21.50
CA ASN A 31 35.45 15.90 20.22
C ASN A 31 35.27 15.04 18.96
N SER A 32 34.35 15.47 18.09
CA SER A 32 34.63 16.09 16.77
C SER A 32 33.37 15.98 15.89
N VAL A 33 32.57 17.05 15.86
CA VAL A 33 31.40 17.13 14.97
C VAL A 33 31.94 17.35 13.56
N GLY A 34 32.05 16.26 12.79
CA GLY A 34 32.23 16.33 11.35
C GLY A 34 30.92 16.77 10.71
N GLU A 35 30.80 18.06 10.39
CA GLU A 35 29.69 18.61 9.62
C GLU A 35 29.89 18.22 8.14
N TRP A 36 28.96 17.43 7.59
CA TRP A 36 28.96 17.05 6.17
C TRP A 36 27.85 17.80 5.44
N GLU A 37 28.20 18.49 4.36
CA GLU A 37 27.22 19.17 3.50
C GLU A 37 26.79 18.28 2.32
N THR A 38 25.48 18.22 2.05
CA THR A 38 24.93 17.51 0.88
C THR A 38 24.77 18.46 -0.31
N ARG A 39 25.27 18.06 -1.48
CA ARG A 39 25.14 18.82 -2.74
C ARG A 39 23.97 18.34 -3.62
N ASP A 40 23.25 17.30 -3.20
CA ASP A 40 22.08 16.79 -3.92
C ASP A 40 20.84 17.62 -3.57
N ALA A 41 20.29 18.32 -4.56
CA ALA A 41 19.12 19.18 -4.41
C ALA A 41 17.92 18.48 -3.76
N LYS A 42 17.74 17.17 -3.96
CA LYS A 42 16.66 16.41 -3.32
C LYS A 42 16.93 16.20 -1.84
N LEU A 43 18.18 15.89 -1.47
CA LEU A 43 18.57 15.68 -0.07
C LEU A 43 18.60 16.99 0.72
N ILE A 44 18.91 18.11 0.07
CA ILE A 44 18.82 19.45 0.66
C ILE A 44 17.38 19.74 1.15
N LEU A 45 16.36 19.39 0.35
CA LEU A 45 14.96 19.59 0.75
C LEU A 45 14.59 18.79 2.01
N TYR A 46 15.00 17.52 2.08
CA TYR A 46 14.75 16.71 3.28
C TYR A 46 15.51 17.22 4.50
N HIS A 47 16.76 17.65 4.31
CA HIS A 47 17.56 18.25 5.38
C HIS A 47 16.86 19.48 5.96
N ASN A 48 16.43 20.42 5.11
CA ASN A 48 15.73 21.63 5.56
C ASN A 48 14.46 21.30 6.34
N HIS A 49 13.69 20.30 5.88
CA HIS A 49 12.47 19.89 6.57
C HIS A 49 12.75 19.25 7.93
N VAL A 50 13.80 18.43 8.05
CA VAL A 50 14.22 17.85 9.34
C VAL A 50 14.70 18.96 10.29
N MET A 51 15.38 19.98 9.79
CA MET A 51 15.80 21.13 10.59
C MET A 51 14.59 21.94 11.10
N GLU A 52 13.63 22.28 10.24
CA GLU A 52 12.38 22.93 10.63
C GLU A 52 11.60 22.14 11.70
N MET A 53 11.50 20.81 11.52
CA MET A 53 10.89 19.94 12.53
C MET A 53 11.66 19.94 13.84
N SER A 54 12.99 20.04 13.79
CA SER A 54 13.83 20.01 14.99
C SER A 54 13.65 21.23 15.89
N GLU A 55 13.24 22.38 15.33
CA GLU A 55 12.95 23.61 16.09
C GLU A 55 11.80 23.44 17.10
N HIS A 56 10.95 22.43 16.89
CA HIS A 56 9.83 22.11 17.78
C HIS A 56 10.24 21.29 19.01
N PHE A 57 11.52 20.96 19.16
CA PHE A 57 12.03 20.15 20.26
C PHE A 57 13.18 20.88 20.97
N ASP A 58 13.13 20.91 22.30
CA ASP A 58 14.20 21.52 23.12
C ASP A 58 15.58 20.87 22.89
N LYS A 59 15.60 19.60 22.49
CA LYS A 59 16.83 18.84 22.18
C LYS A 59 16.53 17.64 21.29
N VAL A 60 17.30 17.51 20.20
CA VAL A 60 17.31 16.34 19.33
C VAL A 60 18.69 15.68 19.37
N THR A 61 18.73 14.34 19.43
CA THR A 61 19.97 13.57 19.41
C THR A 61 19.88 12.43 18.40
N PHE A 62 20.92 12.26 17.60
CA PHE A 62 21.02 11.21 16.61
C PHE A 62 22.00 10.14 17.09
N HIS A 63 21.58 8.87 17.00
CA HIS A 63 22.42 7.73 17.30
C HIS A 63 22.42 6.80 16.10
N TYR A 64 23.62 6.39 15.66
CA TYR A 64 23.75 5.35 14.66
C TYR A 64 23.35 4.00 15.26
N VAL A 65 22.46 3.28 14.59
CA VAL A 65 22.07 1.92 14.94
C VAL A 65 22.47 1.02 13.78
N SER A 66 23.15 -0.09 14.09
CA SER A 66 23.55 -1.05 13.07
C SER A 66 22.32 -1.66 12.39
N GLN A 67 22.48 -2.14 11.16
CA GLN A 67 21.36 -2.70 10.40
C GLN A 67 20.73 -3.90 11.12
N ASP A 68 21.56 -4.78 11.70
CA ASP A 68 21.11 -5.98 12.42
C ASP A 68 20.21 -5.63 13.62
N GLU A 69 20.50 -4.54 14.31
CA GLU A 69 19.70 -4.04 15.44
C GLU A 69 18.45 -3.29 15.00
N ASN A 70 18.40 -2.84 13.74
CA ASN A 70 17.28 -2.11 13.17
C ASN A 70 16.36 -2.98 12.29
N GLN A 71 16.53 -4.31 12.32
CA GLN A 71 15.77 -5.28 11.54
C GLN A 71 14.24 -5.07 11.56
N MET A 72 13.66 -4.56 12.66
CA MET A 72 12.21 -4.29 12.74
C MET A 72 11.76 -3.15 11.84
N VAL A 73 12.51 -2.03 11.80
CA VAL A 73 12.18 -0.90 10.93
C VAL A 73 12.42 -1.27 9.47
N ASP A 74 13.47 -2.05 9.18
CA ASP A 74 13.74 -2.58 7.84
C ASP A 74 12.64 -3.52 7.36
N ALA A 75 12.14 -4.40 8.24
CA ALA A 75 10.99 -5.26 7.97
C ALA A 75 9.73 -4.42 7.69
N LEU A 76 9.45 -3.40 8.50
CA LEU A 76 8.31 -2.49 8.28
C LEU A 76 8.43 -1.71 6.97
N ALA A 77 9.62 -1.19 6.64
CA ALA A 77 9.85 -0.49 5.39
C ALA A 77 9.71 -1.43 4.17
N THR A 78 10.07 -2.70 4.34
CA THR A 78 9.89 -3.75 3.32
C THR A 78 8.41 -4.10 3.14
N LEU A 79 7.69 -4.38 4.23
CA LEU A 79 6.24 -4.64 4.21
C LEU A 79 5.46 -3.45 3.64
N SER A 80 5.80 -2.22 4.03
CA SER A 80 5.19 -1.00 3.47
C SER A 80 5.42 -0.88 1.97
N SER A 81 6.62 -1.22 1.48
CA SER A 81 6.91 -1.22 0.04
C SER A 81 6.10 -2.27 -0.74
N MET A 82 5.84 -3.43 -0.13
CA MET A 82 4.99 -4.46 -0.71
C MET A 82 3.51 -4.03 -0.74
N LEU A 83 3.04 -3.33 0.30
CA LEU A 83 1.67 -2.82 0.39
C LEU A 83 1.40 -1.60 -0.51
N HIS A 84 2.43 -0.79 -0.82
CA HIS A 84 2.29 0.41 -1.65
C HIS A 84 1.95 0.13 -3.12
N VAL A 85 1.99 -1.14 -3.55
CA VAL A 85 1.49 -1.57 -4.86
C VAL A 85 -0.05 -1.61 -4.90
N ASN A 86 -0.73 -1.68 -3.75
CA ASN A 86 -2.19 -1.89 -3.68
C ASN A 86 -3.03 -0.63 -3.35
N LYS A 87 -2.42 0.46 -2.85
CA LYS A 87 -3.16 1.65 -2.37
C LYS A 87 -3.49 2.72 -3.42
N ARG A 88 -3.11 2.53 -4.69
CA ARG A 88 -3.30 3.56 -5.75
C ARG A 88 -4.51 3.35 -6.67
N GLN A 89 -5.43 2.46 -6.31
CA GLN A 89 -6.59 2.12 -7.14
C GLN A 89 -7.88 2.07 -6.33
N GLU A 90 -8.12 3.05 -5.44
CA GLU A 90 -9.51 3.45 -5.22
C GLU A 90 -9.90 4.33 -6.40
N MET A 91 -10.38 3.66 -7.45
CA MET A 91 -10.93 4.33 -8.61
C MET A 91 -12.31 4.85 -8.21
N THR A 92 -12.40 6.14 -7.93
CA THR A 92 -13.66 6.87 -8.04
C THR A 92 -14.01 6.94 -9.52
N ILE A 93 -14.37 5.80 -10.13
CA ILE A 93 -15.16 5.88 -11.35
C ILE A 93 -16.46 6.50 -10.89
N HIS A 94 -16.82 7.63 -11.47
CA HIS A 94 -18.17 8.14 -11.37
C HIS A 94 -19.13 7.01 -11.78
N ALA A 95 -19.68 6.32 -10.80
CA ALA A 95 -20.86 5.50 -10.98
C ALA A 95 -21.99 6.50 -11.21
N GLU A 96 -22.11 6.97 -12.45
CA GLU A 96 -23.38 7.51 -12.90
C GLU A 96 -24.44 6.46 -12.60
N ALA A 97 -25.58 6.94 -12.10
CA ALA A 97 -26.67 6.23 -11.44
C ALA A 97 -27.44 5.22 -12.31
N ASN A 98 -26.75 4.45 -13.14
CA ASN A 98 -27.27 3.26 -13.80
C ASN A 98 -26.82 2.06 -12.98
N ASP A 99 -27.73 1.15 -12.64
CA ASP A 99 -27.53 -0.11 -11.89
C ASP A 99 -26.53 -1.11 -12.55
N GLN A 100 -25.54 -0.61 -13.29
CA GLN A 100 -24.48 -1.39 -13.91
C GLN A 100 -23.50 -1.92 -12.86
N PRO A 101 -22.91 -3.11 -13.09
CA PRO A 101 -21.86 -3.64 -12.22
C PRO A 101 -20.68 -2.66 -12.13
N TRP A 102 -20.03 -2.61 -10.98
CA TRP A 102 -18.91 -1.70 -10.71
C TRP A 102 -17.73 -1.90 -11.69
N TYR A 103 -17.59 -3.10 -12.26
CA TYR A 103 -16.58 -3.45 -13.26
C TYR A 103 -17.01 -3.20 -14.71
N HIS A 104 -18.19 -2.63 -14.96
CA HIS A 104 -18.76 -2.46 -16.30
C HIS A 104 -17.78 -1.82 -17.29
N TYR A 105 -17.12 -0.73 -16.91
CA TYR A 105 -16.20 -0.02 -17.79
C TYR A 105 -14.92 -0.80 -18.08
N THR A 106 -14.42 -1.55 -17.10
CA THR A 106 -13.26 -2.44 -17.28
C THR A 106 -13.61 -3.60 -18.21
N LYS A 107 -14.79 -4.20 -18.02
CA LYS A 107 -15.30 -5.27 -18.89
C LYS A 107 -15.45 -4.78 -20.33
N ARG A 108 -16.17 -3.67 -20.53
CA ARG A 108 -16.36 -3.08 -21.86
C ARG A 108 -15.04 -2.72 -22.55
N TYR A 109 -14.07 -2.20 -21.80
CA TYR A 109 -12.74 -1.91 -22.34
C TYR A 109 -12.00 -3.18 -22.79
N LEU A 110 -12.11 -4.27 -22.03
CA LEU A 110 -11.50 -5.56 -22.39
C LEU A 110 -12.23 -6.25 -23.56
N GLU A 111 -13.53 -6.06 -23.70
CA GLU A 111 -14.35 -6.62 -24.78
C GLU A 111 -14.19 -5.85 -26.10
N GLU A 112 -14.30 -4.53 -26.05
CA GLU A 112 -14.44 -3.67 -27.24
C GLU A 112 -13.21 -2.79 -27.50
N GLY A 113 -12.28 -2.70 -26.55
CA GLY A 113 -11.17 -1.74 -26.59
C GLY A 113 -11.62 -0.27 -26.42
N ALA A 114 -12.89 -0.03 -26.06
CA ALA A 114 -13.50 1.28 -26.04
C ALA A 114 -13.32 2.01 -24.70
N TYR A 115 -13.12 3.34 -24.78
CA TYR A 115 -13.10 4.23 -23.63
C TYR A 115 -14.47 4.91 -23.45
N LEU A 116 -14.72 5.46 -22.26
CA LEU A 116 -15.88 6.29 -22.02
C LEU A 116 -15.91 7.52 -22.95
N PRO A 117 -17.09 7.93 -23.46
CA PRO A 117 -17.24 9.21 -24.14
C PRO A 117 -16.76 10.35 -23.24
N GLY A 118 -15.90 11.23 -23.76
CA GLY A 118 -15.34 12.34 -22.98
C GLY A 118 -14.20 11.97 -22.02
N ALA A 119 -13.74 10.71 -21.98
CA ALA A 119 -12.63 10.31 -21.10
C ALA A 119 -11.34 11.09 -21.40
N THR A 120 -10.75 11.68 -20.36
CA THR A 120 -9.45 12.37 -20.47
C THR A 120 -8.32 11.37 -20.72
N GLU A 121 -7.17 11.82 -21.20
CA GLU A 121 -6.01 10.93 -21.39
C GLU A 121 -5.54 10.28 -20.06
N ASN A 122 -5.76 10.97 -18.94
CA ASN A 122 -5.48 10.42 -17.62
C ASN A 122 -6.44 9.28 -17.25
N ASP A 123 -7.73 9.41 -17.57
CA ASP A 123 -8.72 8.36 -17.34
C ASP A 123 -8.40 7.12 -18.18
N LYS A 124 -8.05 7.33 -19.46
CA LYS A 124 -7.62 6.25 -20.36
C LYS A 124 -6.37 5.55 -19.85
N ARG A 125 -5.39 6.29 -19.34
CA ARG A 125 -4.18 5.74 -18.74
C ARG A 125 -4.49 4.94 -17.47
N THR A 126 -5.40 5.44 -16.64
CA THR A 126 -5.82 4.77 -15.41
C THR A 126 -6.56 3.49 -15.72
N LEU A 127 -7.50 3.50 -16.67
CA LEU A 127 -8.22 2.32 -17.11
C LEU A 127 -7.29 1.25 -17.68
N ARG A 128 -6.32 1.64 -18.53
CA ARG A 128 -5.29 0.72 -19.05
C ARG A 128 -4.53 0.03 -17.91
N ARG A 129 -4.10 0.79 -16.91
CA ARG A 129 -3.38 0.24 -15.75
C ARG A 129 -4.25 -0.68 -14.91
N LEU A 130 -5.52 -0.32 -14.72
CA LEU A 130 -6.47 -1.17 -14.00
C LEU A 130 -6.72 -2.46 -14.77
N ALA A 131 -7.01 -2.39 -16.07
CA ALA A 131 -7.35 -3.55 -16.89
C ALA A 131 -6.27 -4.67 -16.88
N VAL A 132 -4.99 -4.32 -16.65
CA VAL A 132 -3.91 -5.31 -16.50
C VAL A 132 -4.18 -6.31 -15.36
N SER A 133 -4.81 -5.86 -14.27
CA SER A 133 -5.16 -6.72 -13.13
C SER A 133 -6.42 -7.55 -13.38
N PHE A 134 -7.04 -7.47 -14.56
CA PHE A 134 -8.21 -8.24 -14.92
C PHE A 134 -7.92 -9.21 -16.07
N PHE A 135 -8.79 -10.21 -16.21
CA PHE A 135 -8.79 -11.19 -17.28
C PHE A 135 -10.23 -11.49 -17.68
N LEU A 136 -10.53 -11.42 -18.98
CA LEU A 136 -11.84 -11.73 -19.51
C LEU A 136 -11.81 -13.12 -20.17
N SER A 137 -12.69 -14.02 -19.75
CA SER A 137 -12.87 -15.34 -20.34
C SER A 137 -14.32 -15.51 -20.78
N GLY A 138 -14.56 -15.40 -22.10
CA GLY A 138 -15.91 -15.34 -22.65
C GLY A 138 -16.63 -14.11 -22.09
N THR A 139 -17.74 -14.34 -21.38
CA THR A 139 -18.55 -13.27 -20.75
C THR A 139 -18.16 -13.00 -19.30
N ILE A 140 -17.25 -13.79 -18.74
CA ILE A 140 -16.90 -13.77 -17.31
C ILE A 140 -15.62 -12.95 -17.11
N LEU A 141 -15.69 -12.00 -16.18
CA LEU A 141 -14.55 -11.17 -15.79
C LEU A 141 -13.92 -11.71 -14.50
N TYR A 142 -12.59 -11.80 -14.49
CA TYR A 142 -11.80 -12.19 -13.34
C TYR A 142 -10.84 -11.09 -12.93
N LYS A 143 -10.64 -10.90 -11.62
CA LYS A 143 -9.54 -10.13 -11.05
C LYS A 143 -8.37 -11.05 -10.70
N LYS A 144 -7.18 -10.68 -11.14
CA LYS A 144 -5.92 -11.36 -10.78
C LYS A 144 -5.51 -10.93 -9.38
N SER A 145 -5.41 -11.90 -8.49
CA SER A 145 -4.81 -11.74 -7.17
C SER A 145 -3.27 -11.73 -7.26
N ILE A 146 -2.63 -11.36 -6.15
CA ILE A 146 -1.16 -11.29 -6.01
C ILE A 146 -0.53 -12.69 -6.16
N ASP A 147 -1.24 -13.72 -5.72
CA ASP A 147 -0.85 -15.13 -5.82
C ASP A 147 -1.23 -15.76 -7.18
N TRP A 148 -1.58 -14.93 -8.17
CA TRP A 148 -2.04 -15.34 -9.51
C TRP A 148 -3.36 -16.12 -9.53
N THR A 149 -4.09 -16.17 -8.41
CA THR A 149 -5.45 -16.71 -8.41
C THR A 149 -6.41 -15.78 -9.17
N LEU A 150 -7.38 -16.37 -9.85
CA LEU A 150 -8.40 -15.65 -10.59
C LEU A 150 -9.68 -15.60 -9.75
N LEU A 151 -10.05 -14.40 -9.31
CA LEU A 151 -11.27 -14.16 -8.56
C LEU A 151 -12.37 -13.71 -9.50
N HIS A 152 -13.49 -14.40 -9.51
CA HIS A 152 -14.67 -14.09 -10.29
C HIS A 152 -15.29 -12.76 -9.82
N CYS A 153 -15.34 -11.76 -10.70
CA CYS A 153 -15.96 -10.48 -10.39
C CYS A 153 -17.48 -10.63 -10.36
N ILE A 154 -18.08 -10.33 -9.21
CA ILE A 154 -19.52 -10.43 -9.01
C ILE A 154 -20.20 -9.07 -8.97
N ASP A 155 -21.44 -9.03 -9.43
CA ASP A 155 -22.26 -7.82 -9.34
C ASP A 155 -22.90 -7.66 -7.94
N LYS A 156 -23.59 -6.53 -7.75
CA LYS A 156 -24.21 -6.19 -6.47
C LYS A 156 -25.33 -7.17 -6.06
N GLN A 157 -26.05 -7.76 -7.00
CA GLN A 157 -27.14 -8.70 -6.72
C GLN A 157 -26.58 -10.09 -6.40
N GLU A 158 -25.59 -10.55 -7.17
CA GLU A 158 -24.84 -11.78 -6.90
C GLU A 158 -24.18 -11.72 -5.52
N ALA A 159 -23.53 -10.61 -5.21
CA ALA A 159 -22.91 -10.37 -3.90
C ALA A 159 -23.92 -10.47 -2.75
N LYS A 160 -25.14 -9.94 -2.91
CA LYS A 160 -26.18 -10.08 -1.88
C LYS A 160 -26.60 -11.54 -1.67
N GLY A 161 -26.72 -12.31 -2.76
CA GLY A 161 -27.04 -13.74 -2.70
C GLY A 161 -25.97 -14.53 -1.94
N ILE A 162 -24.70 -14.34 -2.33
CA ILE A 162 -23.54 -14.98 -1.70
C ILE A 162 -23.45 -14.58 -0.22
N MET A 163 -23.61 -13.29 0.09
CA MET A 163 -23.58 -12.81 1.47
C MET A 163 -24.68 -13.43 2.33
N LYS A 164 -25.88 -13.58 1.78
CA LYS A 164 -27.00 -14.26 2.46
C LYS A 164 -26.67 -15.72 2.72
N GLU A 165 -26.17 -16.45 1.72
CA GLU A 165 -25.79 -17.86 1.86
C GLU A 165 -24.68 -18.06 2.90
N VAL A 166 -23.64 -17.22 2.89
CA VAL A 166 -22.53 -17.36 3.85
C VAL A 166 -22.96 -16.97 5.27
N HIS A 167 -23.93 -16.07 5.41
CA HIS A 167 -24.50 -15.69 6.71
C HIS A 167 -25.48 -16.73 7.26
N GLU A 168 -26.34 -17.31 6.41
CA GLU A 168 -27.41 -18.25 6.77
C GLU A 168 -26.98 -19.73 6.72
N GLY A 169 -25.84 -20.05 6.11
CA GLY A 169 -25.33 -21.40 5.93
C GLY A 169 -24.88 -22.09 7.23
N THR A 170 -24.33 -23.31 7.09
CA THR A 170 -24.03 -24.28 8.16
C THR A 170 -23.07 -23.81 9.27
N PHE A 171 -22.51 -22.59 9.16
CA PHE A 171 -21.62 -21.95 10.13
C PHE A 171 -22.16 -20.62 10.67
N GLY A 172 -23.49 -20.41 10.61
CA GLY A 172 -24.21 -19.19 10.96
C GLY A 172 -24.21 -18.77 12.43
N THR A 173 -23.03 -18.67 13.06
CA THR A 173 -22.88 -18.06 14.38
C THR A 173 -21.69 -17.10 14.37
N HIS A 174 -22.00 -15.80 14.34
CA HIS A 174 -21.12 -14.67 14.69
C HIS A 174 -19.78 -14.56 13.94
N ALA A 175 -19.70 -14.93 12.66
CA ALA A 175 -18.53 -14.60 11.85
C ALA A 175 -18.41 -13.07 11.71
N ASN A 176 -17.29 -12.51 12.16
CA ASN A 176 -17.00 -11.09 11.96
C ASN A 176 -16.80 -10.79 10.46
N GLY A 177 -16.86 -9.50 10.08
CA GLY A 177 -16.75 -9.10 8.67
C GLY A 177 -15.46 -9.59 7.99
N HIS A 178 -14.36 -9.74 8.74
CA HIS A 178 -13.09 -10.26 8.23
C HIS A 178 -13.20 -11.76 7.87
N ALA A 179 -13.78 -12.58 8.74
CA ALA A 179 -13.99 -14.00 8.48
C ALA A 179 -14.92 -14.21 7.26
N LEU A 180 -15.92 -13.34 7.10
CA LEU A 180 -16.82 -13.36 5.95
C LEU A 180 -16.09 -13.03 4.64
N ALA A 181 -15.33 -11.93 4.61
CA ALA A 181 -14.52 -11.54 3.46
C ALA A 181 -13.52 -12.64 3.07
N HIS A 182 -12.89 -13.28 4.06
CA HIS A 182 -11.98 -14.39 3.82
C HIS A 182 -12.66 -15.59 3.15
N LYS A 183 -13.87 -15.96 3.59
CA LYS A 183 -14.65 -17.05 2.96
C LYS A 183 -15.01 -16.73 1.51
N ILE A 184 -15.38 -15.48 1.22
CA ILE A 184 -15.71 -15.03 -0.15
C ILE A 184 -14.49 -15.13 -1.06
N LEU A 185 -13.33 -14.67 -0.59
CA LEU A 185 -12.08 -14.78 -1.33
C LEU A 185 -11.65 -16.26 -1.52
N GLN A 186 -11.85 -17.11 -0.51
CA GLN A 186 -11.61 -18.57 -0.65
C GLN A 186 -12.53 -19.24 -1.66
N ALA A 187 -13.77 -18.76 -1.79
CA ALA A 187 -14.70 -19.20 -2.82
C ALA A 187 -14.40 -18.60 -4.20
N SER A 188 -13.28 -17.90 -4.35
CA SER A 188 -12.82 -17.26 -5.59
C SER A 188 -13.74 -16.17 -6.12
N TYR A 189 -14.35 -15.36 -5.25
CA TYR A 189 -15.17 -14.20 -5.63
C TYR A 189 -14.50 -12.86 -5.29
N TYR A 190 -14.75 -11.83 -6.10
CA TYR A 190 -14.28 -10.46 -5.90
C TYR A 190 -15.40 -9.42 -6.03
#